data_AF-A0A917QS83-F1
#
_entry.id   AF-A0A917QS83-F1
#
_cell.length_a   1.000
_cell.length_b   1.000
_cell.length_c   1.000
_cell.angle_alpha   90.00
_cell.angle_beta   90.00
_cell.angle_gamma   90.00
#
_symmetry.space_group_name_H-M   'P 1'
#
loop_
_entity.id
_entity.type
_entity.pdbx_description
1 polymer ?
#
loop_
_entity_poly.entity_id
_entity_poly.type
_entity_poly.pdbx_seq_one_letter_code
_entity_poly.pdbx_strand_id
1 'polypeptide(L)' 'MTAQFLTKPQAAELIGVSVRTLERWARAGIGPTPRKHGPRLVRYDRDEALGYLRTGERQESAS' A
#
# COMPACT_ATOMS: atom_id res chain seq x y z
N MET A 1 -4.74 1.17 18.61
CA MET A 1 -4.79 0.40 17.35
C MET A 1 -3.46 -0.32 17.19
N THR A 2 -3.47 -1.65 17.08
CA THR A 2 -2.28 -2.47 16.86
C THR A 2 -1.84 -2.35 15.41
N ALA A 3 -0.70 -1.70 15.15
CA ALA A 3 -0.13 -1.61 13.81
C ALA A 3 0.19 -3.01 13.28
N GLN A 4 -0.57 -3.46 12.27
CA GLN A 4 -0.36 -4.75 11.62
C GLN A 4 0.45 -4.53 10.34
N PHE A 5 1.69 -5.03 10.34
CA PHE A 5 2.63 -4.88 9.23
C PHE A 5 2.52 -6.01 8.21
N LEU A 6 2.01 -5.69 7.03
CA LEU A 6 1.80 -6.61 5.92
C LEU A 6 3.02 -6.69 5.01
N THR A 7 3.27 -7.86 4.45
CA THR A 7 4.18 -8.00 3.30
C THR A 7 3.54 -7.41 2.04
N LYS A 8 4.34 -7.21 0.98
CA LYS A 8 3.84 -6.83 -0.35
C LYS A 8 2.66 -7.69 -0.84
N PRO A 9 2.75 -9.04 -0.89
CA PRO A 9 1.64 -9.86 -1.35
C PRO A 9 0.39 -9.73 -0.48
N GLN A 10 0.55 -9.68 0.85
CA GLN A 10 -0.58 -9.49 1.75
C GLN A 10 -1.26 -8.12 1.58
N ALA A 11 -0.47 -7.06 1.38
CA ALA A 11 -1.02 -5.73 1.14
C ALA A 11 -1.74 -5.66 -0.22
N ALA A 12 -1.18 -6.29 -1.25
CA ALA A 12 -1.77 -6.35 -2.58
C ALA A 12 -3.09 -7.12 -2.59
N GLU A 13 -3.13 -8.28 -1.92
CA GLU A 13 -4.34 -9.07 -1.71
C GLU A 13 -5.39 -8.27 -0.93
N LEU A 14 -4.99 -7.61 0.16
CA LEU A 14 -5.89 -6.81 0.99
C LEU A 14 -6.57 -5.68 0.22
N ILE A 15 -5.85 -5.03 -0.70
CA ILE A 15 -6.38 -3.91 -1.50
C ILE A 15 -6.89 -4.33 -2.87
N GLY A 16 -6.89 -5.64 -3.19
CA GLY A 16 -7.45 -6.17 -4.42
C GLY A 16 -6.67 -5.84 -5.70
N VAL A 17 -5.35 -5.63 -5.63
CA VAL A 17 -4.50 -5.34 -6.80
C VAL A 17 -3.40 -6.36 -6.97
N SER A 18 -2.78 -6.40 -8.16
CA SER A 18 -1.58 -7.21 -8.35
C SER A 18 -0.40 -6.66 -7.55
N VAL A 19 0.52 -7.52 -7.09
CA VAL A 19 1.77 -7.09 -6.45
C VAL A 19 2.55 -6.13 -7.34
N ARG A 20 2.52 -6.36 -8.66
CA ARG A 20 3.18 -5.51 -9.64
C ARG A 20 2.57 -4.11 -9.72
N THR A 21 1.25 -4.00 -9.60
CA THR A 21 0.54 -2.71 -9.48
C THR A 21 0.97 -1.99 -8.20
N LEU A 22 0.99 -2.68 -7.06
CA LEU A 22 1.43 -2.12 -5.79
C LEU A 22 2.89 -1.62 -5.85
N GLU A 23 3.78 -2.36 -6.52
CA GLU A 23 5.17 -1.91 -6.73
C GLU A 23 5.28 -0.69 -7.65
N ARG A 24 4.45 -0.62 -8.70
CA ARG A 24 4.38 0.58 -9.56
C ARG A 24 3.91 1.79 -8.75
N TRP A 25 2.87 1.61 -7.93
CA TRP A 25 2.34 2.65 -7.05
C TRP A 25 3.40 3.16 -6.07
N ALA A 26 4.08 2.25 -5.37
CA ALA A 26 5.19 2.58 -4.48
C ALA A 26 6.31 3.36 -5.17
N ARG A 27 6.63 3.06 -6.44
CA ARG A 27 7.63 3.82 -7.21
C ARG A 27 7.13 5.19 -7.66
N ALA A 28 5.85 5.32 -7.96
CA ALA A 28 5.22 6.57 -8.35
C ALA A 28 4.86 7.46 -7.14
N GLY A 29 5.03 6.98 -5.90
CA GLY A 29 4.68 7.71 -4.69
C GLY A 29 3.16 7.81 -4.47
N ILE A 30 2.38 6.92 -5.07
CA ILE A 30 0.93 6.84 -4.91
C ILE A 30 0.56 5.58 -4.12
N GLY A 31 -0.60 5.58 -3.47
CA GLY A 31 -1.07 4.42 -2.72
C GLY A 31 -0.47 4.27 -1.32
N PRO A 32 -0.59 3.08 -0.71
CA PRO A 32 -0.07 2.79 0.62
C PRO A 32 1.45 2.88 0.65
N THR A 33 2.01 3.55 1.67
CA THR A 33 3.46 3.81 1.73
C THR A 33 4.23 2.58 2.19
N PRO A 34 5.22 2.09 1.43
CA PRO A 34 6.11 1.04 1.89
C PRO A 34 7.04 1.55 3.00
N ARG A 35 7.00 0.92 4.17
CA ARG A 35 7.91 1.17 5.29
C ARG A 35 9.05 0.17 5.29
N LYS A 36 10.29 0.66 5.31
CA LYS A 36 11.49 -0.18 5.41
C LYS A 36 11.73 -0.55 6.88
N HIS A 37 11.75 -1.84 7.19
CA HIS A 37 12.09 -2.39 8.51
C HIS A 37 13.49 -3.05 8.51
N GLY A 38 14.36 -2.63 7.60
CA GLY A 38 15.71 -3.15 7.42
C GLY A 38 16.19 -3.02 5.97
N PRO A 39 17.39 -3.52 5.64
CA PRO A 39 18.01 -3.33 4.33
C PRO A 39 17.24 -4.01 3.18
N ARG A 40 16.44 -5.05 3.47
CA ARG A 40 15.67 -5.80 2.46
C ARG A 40 14.19 -5.99 2.81
N LEU A 41 13.76 -5.60 4.01
CA LEU A 41 12.41 -5.86 4.48
C LEU A 41 11.54 -4.64 4.30
N VAL A 42 10.52 -4.75 3.44
CA VAL A 42 9.49 -3.74 3.24
C VAL A 42 8.17 -4.26 3.79
N ARG A 43 7.49 -3.43 4.57
CA ARG A 43 6.16 -3.71 5.13
C ARG A 43 5.20 -2.58 4.79
N TYR A 44 3.91 -2.90 4.78
CA TYR A 44 2.82 -1.94 4.64
C TYR A 44 2.03 -1.92 5.93
N ASP A 45 1.61 -0.74 6.35
CA ASP A 45 0.65 -0.62 7.43
C ASP A 45 -0.75 -1.01 6.92
N ARG A 46 -1.43 -1.92 7.63
CA ARG A 46 -2.76 -2.40 7.23
C ARG A 46 -3.80 -1.29 7.23
N ASP A 47 -3.79 -0.43 8.23
CA ASP A 47 -4.81 0.62 8.38
C ASP A 47 -4.60 1.71 7.34
N GLU A 48 -3.34 2.00 7.00
CA GLU A 48 -2.97 2.87 5.88
C GLU A 48 -3.43 2.29 4.54
N ALA A 49 -3.19 0.99 4.30
CA ALA A 49 -3.60 0.32 3.07
C ALA A 49 -5.13 0.31 2.89
N LEU A 50 -5.88 0.05 3.97
CA LEU A 50 -7.33 0.14 3.98
C LEU A 50 -7.83 1.59 3.89
N GLY A 51 -7.08 2.54 4.48
CA GLY A 51 -7.35 3.97 4.38
C GLY A 51 -7.27 4.46 2.95
N TYR A 52 -6.32 3.94 2.17
CA TYR A 52 -6.23 4.24 0.75
C TYR A 52 -7.47 3.75 -0.02
N LEU A 53 -8.04 2.59 0.27
CA LEU A 53 -9.30 2.17 -0.38
C LEU A 53 -10.47 3.11 -0.05
N ARG A 54 -10.61 3.48 1.23
CA ARG A 54 -11.70 4.35 1.70
C ARG A 54 -11.61 5.78 1.16
N THR A 55 -10.40 6.23 0.81
CA THR A 55 -10.12 7.61 0.38
C THR A 55 -9.86 7.69 -1.14
N GLY A 56 -9.43 6.59 -1.74
CA GLY A 56 -8.87 6.47 -3.09
C GLY A 56 -9.89 6.41 -4.21
N GLU A 57 -11.19 6.28 -3.92
CA GLU A 57 -12.23 6.54 -4.94
C GLU A 57 -12.26 8.02 -5.38
N ARG A 58 -11.62 8.95 -4.65
CA ARG A 58 -11.63 10.40 -4.99
C ARG A 58 -10.39 10.93 -5.72
N GLN A 59 -9.31 10.18 -5.87
CA GLN A 59 -8.03 10.75 -6.35
C GLN A 59 -7.57 10.26 -7.74
N GLU A 60 -8.32 9.41 -8.44
CA GLU A 60 -8.14 9.19 -9.89
C GLU A 60 -9.01 10.17 -10.71
N SER A 61 -8.95 11.46 -10.37
CA SER A 61 -9.45 12.59 -11.18
C SER A 61 -8.69 13.86 -10.79
N ALA A 62 -7.37 13.84 -10.98
CA ALA A 62 -6.54 15.02 -11.12
C ALA A 62 -5.45 14.62 -12.13
N SER A 63 -5.74 14.81 -13.42
CA SER A 63 -5.28 15.95 -14.25
C SER A 63 -3.82 15.79 -14.67
#